data_AF-A0A9E0NGV5-F1
#
_entry.id   AF-A0A9E0NGV5-F1
#
_cell.length_a   1.000
_cell.length_b   1.000
_cell.length_c   1.000
_cell.angle_alpha   90.00
_cell.angle_beta   90.00
_cell.angle_gamma   90.00
#
_symmetry.space_group_name_H-M   'P 1'
#
loop_
_entity.id
_entity.type
_entity.pdbx_description
1 polymer ?
#
loop_
_entity_poly.entity_id
_entity_poly.type
_entity_poly.pdbx_seq_one_letter_code
_entity_poly.pdbx_strand_id
1 'polypeptide(L)'
;MRDPDPEQMARLQAVVTAMIHARVASSLAELDGVLARWRSGELGALEAHGAVLRHAARCERLVERVTKGMTDRPAAVIRDAVDAGLLDEDGFVALIGRPSAEVEPAHTMRLDDHSARDKRSAVEELLDKGAVLVHVDSRRPEVEVPPHLAGNPRLVLRFGYRLSPAIVDLAVDEHAISGTLTFGGRAFFCRLPWAGVYAAVVEGEERGMVWPEDIPAVLRDEDGPAAAEADAAPGAPEPTAADRARRPSEADGKKARPSHLKLVD
;
A
#
# COMPACT_ATOMS: atom_id res chain seq x y z
N MET A 1 -11.59 -29.03 -31.67
CA MET A 1 -11.67 -27.67 -31.10
C MET A 1 -12.40 -26.84 -32.13
N ARG A 2 -13.66 -26.45 -31.87
CA ARG A 2 -14.43 -25.63 -32.82
C ARG A 2 -13.78 -24.26 -32.81
N ASP A 3 -13.38 -23.72 -33.96
CA ASP A 3 -12.90 -22.34 -34.02
C ASP A 3 -13.96 -21.41 -33.42
N PRO A 4 -13.56 -20.40 -32.63
CA PRO A 4 -14.51 -19.45 -32.07
C PRO A 4 -15.22 -18.74 -33.23
N ASP A 5 -16.54 -18.63 -33.11
CA ASP A 5 -17.39 -17.94 -34.07
C ASP A 5 -16.88 -16.49 -34.25
N PRO A 6 -16.64 -16.02 -35.49
CA PRO A 6 -16.21 -14.64 -35.75
C PRO A 6 -17.10 -13.58 -35.07
N GLU A 7 -18.41 -13.83 -34.98
CA GLU A 7 -19.34 -12.93 -34.30
C GLU A 7 -19.10 -12.88 -32.79
N GLN A 8 -18.84 -14.03 -32.17
CA GLN A 8 -18.50 -14.11 -30.74
C GLN A 8 -17.16 -13.43 -30.44
N MET A 9 -16.17 -13.58 -31.32
CA MET A 9 -14.87 -12.90 -31.16
C MET A 9 -15.02 -11.38 -31.26
N ALA A 10 -15.81 -10.89 -32.21
CA ALA A 10 -16.08 -9.45 -32.35
C ALA A 10 -16.81 -8.90 -31.10
N ARG A 11 -17.80 -9.64 -30.59
CA ARG A 11 -18.53 -9.26 -29.37
C ARG A 11 -17.60 -9.24 -28.15
N LEU A 12 -16.72 -10.23 -28.01
CA LEU A 12 -15.72 -10.29 -26.94
C LEU A 12 -14.77 -9.08 -27.00
N GLN A 13 -14.23 -8.78 -28.18
CA GLN A 13 -13.35 -7.63 -28.38
C GLN A 13 -14.07 -6.31 -28.05
N ALA A 14 -15.35 -6.16 -28.41
CA ALA A 14 -16.13 -4.98 -28.10
C ALA A 14 -16.31 -4.79 -26.58
N VAL A 15 -16.61 -5.87 -25.84
CA VAL A 15 -16.73 -5.83 -24.37
C VAL A 15 -15.40 -5.41 -23.73
N VAL A 16 -14.29 -6.06 -24.11
CA VAL A 16 -12.96 -5.73 -23.58
C VAL A 16 -12.57 -4.28 -23.88
N THR A 17 -12.86 -3.81 -25.09
CA THR A 17 -12.60 -2.41 -25.49
C THR A 17 -13.43 -1.45 -24.64
N ALA A 18 -14.71 -1.75 -24.40
CA ALA A 18 -15.59 -0.94 -23.56
C ALA A 18 -15.10 -0.88 -22.10
N MET A 19 -14.61 -1.99 -21.55
CA MET A 19 -14.00 -2.04 -20.21
C MET A 19 -12.80 -1.10 -20.11
N ILE A 20 -11.85 -1.22 -21.06
CA ILE A 20 -10.66 -0.36 -21.07
C ILE A 20 -11.08 1.11 -21.21
N HIS A 21 -11.98 1.42 -22.14
CA HIS A 21 -12.46 2.78 -22.37
C HIS A 21 -13.12 3.38 -21.12
N ALA A 22 -14.07 2.66 -20.49
CA ALA A 22 -14.77 3.13 -19.30
C ALA A 22 -13.79 3.47 -18.17
N ARG A 23 -12.76 2.64 -17.98
CA ARG A 23 -11.78 2.84 -16.92
C ARG A 23 -10.79 3.95 -17.23
N VAL A 24 -10.33 4.08 -18.48
CA VAL A 24 -9.50 5.21 -18.90
C VAL A 24 -10.27 6.53 -18.76
N ALA A 25 -11.55 6.56 -19.13
CA ALA A 25 -12.41 7.73 -18.99
C ALA A 25 -12.57 8.17 -17.52
N SER A 26 -12.80 7.22 -16.60
CA SER A 26 -12.83 7.49 -15.17
C SER A 26 -11.48 8.04 -14.66
N SER A 27 -10.35 7.45 -15.08
CA SER A 27 -9.00 7.92 -14.72
C SER A 27 -8.71 9.33 -15.27
N LEU A 28 -9.24 9.66 -16.45
CA LEU A 28 -9.15 11.00 -17.03
C LEU A 28 -9.98 12.02 -16.28
N ALA A 29 -11.20 11.66 -15.82
CA ALA A 29 -12.04 12.56 -15.03
C ALA A 29 -11.38 12.92 -13.69
N GLU A 30 -10.74 11.96 -13.01
CA GLU A 30 -9.92 12.24 -11.83
C GLU A 30 -8.75 13.19 -12.14
N LEU A 31 -8.03 12.93 -13.23
CA LEU A 31 -6.91 13.75 -13.65
C LEU A 31 -7.37 15.18 -13.97
N ASP A 32 -8.50 15.34 -14.65
CA ASP A 32 -9.05 16.66 -14.97
C ASP A 32 -9.37 17.46 -13.70
N GLY A 33 -9.90 16.82 -12.66
CA GLY A 33 -10.08 17.44 -11.35
C GLY A 33 -8.76 17.92 -10.71
N VAL A 34 -7.69 17.14 -10.84
CA VAL A 34 -6.34 17.56 -10.37
C VAL A 34 -5.81 18.73 -11.21
N LEU A 35 -5.93 18.67 -12.52
CA LEU A 35 -5.48 19.73 -13.42
C LEU A 35 -6.27 21.01 -13.23
N ALA A 36 -7.56 20.94 -12.91
CA ALA A 36 -8.38 22.09 -12.56
C ALA A 36 -7.87 22.79 -11.29
N ARG A 37 -7.54 22.02 -10.25
CA ARG A 37 -6.95 22.54 -9.00
C ARG A 37 -5.55 23.14 -9.19
N TRP A 38 -4.76 22.58 -10.09
CA TRP A 38 -3.49 23.21 -10.49
C TRP A 38 -3.71 24.54 -11.20
N ARG A 39 -4.66 24.60 -12.15
CA ARG A 39 -5.02 25.84 -12.86
C ARG A 39 -5.59 26.93 -11.94
N SER A 40 -6.28 26.55 -10.86
CA SER A 40 -6.77 27.51 -9.84
C SER A 40 -5.69 27.95 -8.85
N GLY A 41 -4.51 27.34 -8.86
CA GLY A 41 -3.40 27.62 -7.94
C GLY A 41 -3.48 26.87 -6.60
N GLU A 42 -4.41 25.94 -6.43
CA GLU A 42 -4.55 25.10 -5.22
C GLU A 42 -3.53 23.96 -5.16
N LEU A 43 -2.92 23.60 -6.29
CA LEU A 43 -1.86 22.61 -6.40
C LEU A 43 -0.67 23.17 -7.17
N GLY A 44 0.54 22.77 -6.79
CA GLY A 44 1.75 23.09 -7.54
C GLY A 44 1.89 22.30 -8.84
N ALA A 45 2.85 22.70 -9.67
CA ALA A 45 3.10 22.08 -10.97
C ALA A 45 3.67 20.66 -10.86
N LEU A 46 4.46 20.37 -9.81
CA LEU A 46 5.03 19.04 -9.58
C LEU A 46 3.94 18.03 -9.19
N GLU A 47 3.00 18.42 -8.32
CA GLU A 47 1.90 17.55 -7.92
C GLU A 47 0.96 17.23 -9.10
N ALA A 48 0.71 18.22 -9.96
CA ALA A 48 -0.05 18.06 -11.20
C ALA A 48 0.65 17.10 -12.17
N HIS A 49 1.96 17.28 -12.37
CA HIS A 49 2.78 16.40 -13.20
C HIS A 49 2.77 14.95 -12.68
N GLY A 50 2.94 14.76 -11.37
CA GLY A 50 2.85 13.45 -10.74
C GLY A 50 1.48 12.78 -10.96
N ALA A 51 0.39 13.55 -11.02
CA ALA A 51 -0.93 13.01 -11.34
C ALA A 51 -1.04 12.53 -12.80
N VAL A 52 -0.42 13.24 -13.75
CA VAL A 52 -0.32 12.81 -15.16
C VAL A 52 0.45 11.50 -15.26
N LEU A 53 1.59 11.37 -14.57
CA LEU A 53 2.39 10.14 -14.56
C LEU A 53 1.61 8.97 -13.94
N ARG A 54 0.91 9.20 -12.83
CA ARG A 54 0.04 8.17 -12.21
C ARG A 54 -1.09 7.76 -13.14
N HIS A 55 -1.70 8.70 -13.85
CA HIS A 55 -2.72 8.39 -14.85
C HIS A 55 -2.15 7.45 -15.94
N ALA A 56 -1.02 7.80 -16.54
CA ALA A 56 -0.35 6.99 -17.55
C ALA A 56 -0.04 5.58 -17.04
N ALA A 57 0.59 5.47 -15.87
CA ALA A 57 0.94 4.18 -15.27
C ALA A 57 -0.31 3.34 -14.93
N ARG A 58 -1.42 3.96 -14.53
CA ARG A 58 -2.70 3.27 -14.31
C ARG A 58 -3.29 2.72 -15.62
N CYS A 59 -3.17 3.45 -16.71
CA CYS A 59 -3.63 3.00 -18.03
C CYS A 59 -2.80 1.82 -18.54
N GLU A 60 -1.48 1.86 -18.40
CA GLU A 60 -0.60 0.74 -18.79
C GLU A 60 -0.93 -0.53 -18.01
N ARG A 61 -0.98 -0.44 -16.67
CA ARG A 61 -1.32 -1.60 -15.83
C ARG A 61 -2.71 -2.16 -16.11
N LEU A 62 -3.68 -1.29 -16.42
CA LEU A 62 -5.02 -1.75 -16.80
C LEU A 62 -4.97 -2.63 -18.05
N VAL A 63 -4.30 -2.16 -19.11
CA VAL A 63 -4.18 -2.92 -20.37
C VAL A 63 -3.48 -4.24 -20.13
N GLU A 64 -2.38 -4.23 -19.38
CA GLU A 64 -1.65 -5.45 -19.02
C GLU A 64 -2.53 -6.45 -18.27
N ARG A 65 -3.23 -6.00 -17.22
CA ARG A 65 -4.11 -6.86 -16.42
C ARG A 65 -5.27 -7.44 -17.21
N VAL A 66 -5.94 -6.63 -18.03
CA VAL A 66 -7.04 -7.11 -18.86
C VAL A 66 -6.52 -8.12 -19.88
N THR A 67 -5.38 -7.85 -20.52
CA THR A 67 -4.77 -8.76 -21.51
C THR A 67 -4.35 -10.09 -20.88
N LYS A 68 -3.66 -10.04 -19.74
CA LYS A 68 -3.24 -11.23 -18.99
C LYS A 68 -4.46 -12.00 -18.46
N GLY A 69 -5.43 -11.31 -17.85
CA GLY A 69 -6.65 -11.92 -17.34
C GLY A 69 -7.48 -12.58 -18.44
N MET A 70 -7.54 -12.00 -19.64
CA MET A 70 -8.20 -12.61 -20.79
C MET A 70 -7.52 -13.89 -21.27
N THR A 71 -6.21 -14.04 -21.02
CA THR A 71 -5.44 -15.25 -21.32
C THR A 71 -5.64 -16.32 -20.25
N ASP A 72 -5.54 -15.93 -18.98
CA ASP A 72 -5.54 -16.86 -17.85
C ASP A 72 -6.95 -17.30 -17.43
N ARG A 73 -7.90 -16.34 -17.39
CA ARG A 73 -9.26 -16.49 -16.83
C ARG A 73 -10.28 -15.62 -17.58
N PRO A 74 -10.55 -15.87 -18.88
CA PRO A 74 -11.41 -15.01 -19.70
C PRO A 74 -12.81 -14.81 -19.13
N ALA A 75 -13.45 -15.86 -18.61
CA ALA A 75 -14.78 -15.74 -18.01
C ALA A 75 -14.82 -14.78 -16.80
N ALA A 76 -13.75 -14.74 -16.01
CA ALA A 76 -13.64 -13.89 -14.84
C ALA A 76 -13.45 -12.41 -15.23
N VAL A 77 -12.72 -12.13 -16.32
CA VAL A 77 -12.61 -10.76 -16.86
C VAL A 77 -13.94 -10.28 -17.43
N ILE A 78 -14.65 -11.14 -18.16
CA ILE A 78 -15.97 -10.79 -18.70
C ILE A 78 -17.00 -10.63 -17.58
N ARG A 79 -16.83 -11.28 -16.43
CA ARG A 79 -17.65 -11.05 -15.24
C ARG A 79 -17.48 -9.63 -14.72
N ASP A 80 -16.27 -9.09 -14.76
CA ASP A 80 -16.00 -7.70 -14.36
C ASP A 80 -16.77 -6.70 -15.24
N ALA A 81 -17.03 -7.02 -16.51
CA ALA A 81 -17.84 -6.18 -17.39
C ALA A 81 -19.31 -6.12 -16.94
N VAL A 82 -19.85 -7.23 -16.43
CA VAL A 82 -21.21 -7.28 -15.85
C VAL A 82 -21.27 -6.45 -14.57
N ASP A 83 -20.28 -6.60 -13.69
CA ASP A 83 -20.20 -5.79 -12.45
C ASP A 83 -20.06 -4.29 -12.73
N ALA A 84 -19.41 -3.93 -13.84
CA ALA A 84 -19.29 -2.55 -14.31
C ALA A 84 -20.54 -2.03 -15.06
N GLY A 85 -21.57 -2.87 -15.26
CA GLY A 85 -22.76 -2.52 -16.03
C GLY A 85 -22.52 -2.33 -17.53
N LEU A 86 -21.41 -2.85 -18.05
CA LEU A 86 -21.01 -2.77 -19.47
C LEU A 86 -21.50 -3.97 -20.29
N LEU A 87 -21.96 -5.02 -19.61
CA LEU A 87 -22.53 -6.23 -20.21
C LEU A 87 -23.72 -6.69 -19.34
N ASP A 88 -24.81 -7.07 -19.97
CA ASP A 88 -25.96 -7.66 -19.28
C ASP A 88 -25.80 -9.16 -19.06
N GLU A 89 -26.65 -9.73 -18.20
CA GLU A 89 -26.59 -11.16 -17.85
C GLU A 89 -26.82 -12.06 -19.08
N ASP A 90 -27.78 -11.72 -19.94
CA ASP A 90 -28.06 -12.46 -21.17
C ASP A 90 -26.84 -12.46 -22.12
N GLY A 91 -26.16 -11.31 -22.25
CA GLY A 91 -24.94 -11.19 -23.03
C GLY A 91 -23.77 -11.95 -22.42
N PHE A 92 -23.66 -11.99 -21.10
CA PHE A 92 -22.66 -12.81 -20.41
C PHE A 92 -22.89 -14.30 -20.67
N VAL A 93 -24.12 -14.79 -20.48
CA VAL A 93 -24.48 -16.20 -20.71
C VAL A 93 -24.24 -16.58 -22.18
N ALA A 94 -24.53 -15.69 -23.14
CA ALA A 94 -24.26 -15.94 -24.55
C ALA A 94 -22.75 -16.11 -24.87
N LEU A 95 -21.88 -15.42 -24.13
CA LEU A 95 -20.42 -15.48 -24.33
C LEU A 95 -19.76 -16.63 -23.55
N ILE A 96 -20.21 -16.88 -22.31
CA ILE A 96 -19.55 -17.77 -21.36
C ILE A 96 -20.28 -19.12 -21.20
N GLY A 97 -21.57 -19.18 -21.56
CA GLY A 97 -22.40 -20.39 -21.52
C GLY A 97 -22.95 -20.76 -20.14
N ARG A 98 -22.76 -19.91 -19.13
CA ARG A 98 -23.26 -20.10 -17.75
C ARG A 98 -23.51 -18.75 -17.07
N PRO A 99 -24.30 -18.72 -15.97
CA PRO A 99 -24.60 -17.49 -15.25
C PRO A 99 -23.36 -16.82 -14.65
N SER A 100 -23.39 -15.50 -14.57
CA SER A 100 -22.30 -14.68 -14.02
C SER A 100 -22.11 -14.93 -12.52
N ALA A 101 -23.18 -15.28 -11.81
CA ALA A 101 -23.15 -15.64 -10.38
C ALA A 101 -22.32 -16.90 -10.06
N GLU A 102 -22.05 -17.76 -11.05
CA GLU A 102 -21.21 -18.96 -10.88
C GLU A 102 -19.73 -18.71 -11.18
N VAL A 103 -19.38 -17.47 -11.55
CA VAL A 103 -18.03 -17.10 -11.97
C VAL A 103 -17.46 -16.06 -11.01
N GLU A 104 -16.37 -16.44 -10.33
CA GLU A 104 -15.59 -15.51 -9.53
C GLU A 104 -14.96 -14.41 -10.40
N PRO A 105 -15.18 -13.12 -10.09
CA PRO A 105 -14.66 -11.99 -10.86
C PRO A 105 -13.13 -11.95 -10.85
N ALA A 106 -12.55 -11.38 -11.91
CA ALA A 106 -11.10 -11.15 -11.99
C ALA A 106 -10.69 -9.82 -11.34
N HIS A 107 -11.66 -8.93 -11.10
CA HIS A 107 -11.52 -7.58 -10.57
C HIS A 107 -10.49 -6.71 -11.32
N THR A 108 -10.24 -7.00 -12.60
CA THR A 108 -9.31 -6.26 -13.47
C THR A 108 -9.67 -4.78 -13.60
N MET A 109 -10.95 -4.48 -13.43
CA MET A 109 -11.58 -3.17 -13.52
C MET A 109 -11.50 -2.34 -12.24
N ARG A 110 -11.17 -2.93 -11.08
CA ARG A 110 -11.04 -2.22 -9.81
C ARG A 110 -9.62 -1.71 -9.62
N LEU A 111 -9.48 -0.43 -9.26
CA LEU A 111 -8.20 0.14 -8.88
C LEU A 111 -7.83 -0.14 -7.43
N ASP A 112 -8.84 -0.27 -6.59
CA ASP A 112 -8.68 -0.18 -5.15
C ASP A 112 -8.48 -1.57 -4.53
N ASP A 113 -9.14 -2.60 -5.08
CA ASP A 113 -9.10 -3.98 -4.56
C ASP A 113 -7.84 -4.75 -4.97
N HIS A 114 -7.21 -4.39 -6.10
CA HIS A 114 -6.05 -5.15 -6.60
C HIS A 114 -4.73 -4.67 -6.03
N SER A 115 -4.56 -3.36 -5.87
CA SER A 115 -3.45 -2.85 -5.05
C SER A 115 -3.59 -3.37 -3.61
N ALA A 116 -4.81 -3.45 -3.08
CA ALA A 116 -5.07 -4.05 -1.77
C ALA A 116 -4.69 -5.54 -1.68
N ARG A 117 -5.12 -6.38 -2.63
CA ARG A 117 -4.73 -7.80 -2.66
C ARG A 117 -3.23 -7.99 -2.86
N ASP A 118 -2.62 -7.22 -3.75
CA ASP A 118 -1.17 -7.27 -4.00
C ASP A 118 -0.39 -6.79 -2.77
N LYS A 119 -0.87 -5.74 -2.09
CA LYS A 119 -0.31 -5.25 -0.82
C LYS A 119 -0.44 -6.27 0.30
N ARG A 120 -1.62 -6.85 0.45
CA ARG A 120 -1.90 -7.88 1.43
C ARG A 120 -0.92 -9.04 1.27
N SER A 121 -0.89 -9.65 0.08
CA SER A 121 0.00 -10.79 -0.17
C SER A 121 1.47 -10.43 0.00
N ALA A 122 1.90 -9.25 -0.46
CA ALA A 122 3.26 -8.79 -0.22
C ALA A 122 3.58 -8.60 1.28
N VAL A 123 2.67 -8.03 2.06
CA VAL A 123 2.86 -7.82 3.51
C VAL A 123 2.84 -9.15 4.26
N GLU A 124 1.97 -10.09 3.89
CA GLU A 124 1.99 -11.47 4.42
C GLU A 124 3.35 -12.14 4.17
N GLU A 125 3.87 -12.07 2.94
CA GLU A 125 5.19 -12.61 2.58
C GLU A 125 6.35 -11.95 3.35
N LEU A 126 6.25 -10.65 3.65
CA LEU A 126 7.25 -9.93 4.44
C LEU A 126 7.17 -10.31 5.93
N LEU A 127 5.95 -10.47 6.47
CA LEU A 127 5.71 -10.87 7.86
C LEU A 127 6.22 -12.29 8.16
N ASP A 128 6.19 -13.18 7.16
CA ASP A 128 6.78 -14.51 7.27
C ASP A 128 8.31 -14.49 7.41
N LYS A 129 8.97 -13.44 6.88
CA LYS A 129 10.42 -13.25 6.96
C LYS A 129 10.84 -12.58 8.27
N GLY A 130 10.02 -11.68 8.81
CA GLY A 130 10.36 -10.95 10.04
C GLY A 130 9.35 -9.90 10.45
N ALA A 131 9.71 -9.07 11.42
CA ALA A 131 8.92 -7.89 11.76
C ALA A 131 8.92 -6.93 10.57
N VAL A 132 7.77 -6.35 10.25
CA VAL A 132 7.58 -5.45 9.11
C VAL A 132 7.30 -4.05 9.62
N LEU A 133 8.02 -3.08 9.07
CA LEU A 133 7.75 -1.65 9.21
C LEU A 133 6.81 -1.25 8.08
N VAL A 134 5.57 -0.90 8.43
CA VAL A 134 4.52 -0.48 7.51
C VAL A 134 4.42 1.04 7.52
N HIS A 135 4.67 1.65 6.37
CA HIS A 135 4.56 3.08 6.16
C HIS A 135 3.15 3.44 5.68
N VAL A 136 2.52 4.38 6.38
CA VAL A 136 1.11 4.73 6.21
C VAL A 136 0.87 6.25 6.29
N ASP A 137 -0.05 6.77 5.48
CA ASP A 137 -0.55 8.14 5.60
C ASP A 137 -1.71 8.21 6.60
N SER A 138 -1.44 8.65 7.84
CA SER A 138 -2.46 8.74 8.88
C SER A 138 -3.33 10.00 8.81
N ARG A 139 -3.22 10.79 7.73
CA ARG A 139 -4.18 11.88 7.43
C ARG A 139 -5.47 11.35 6.82
N ARG A 140 -5.47 10.12 6.31
CA ARG A 140 -6.66 9.49 5.73
C ARG A 140 -7.68 9.16 6.84
N PRO A 141 -8.96 9.51 6.67
CA PRO A 141 -9.97 9.35 7.72
C PRO A 141 -10.25 7.89 8.09
N GLU A 142 -9.93 6.95 7.20
CA GLU A 142 -10.13 5.51 7.42
C GLU A 142 -8.99 4.84 8.20
N VAL A 143 -7.87 5.56 8.44
CA VAL A 143 -6.73 5.05 9.21
C VAL A 143 -6.98 5.28 10.70
N GLU A 144 -7.04 4.19 11.46
CA GLU A 144 -7.22 4.24 12.91
C GLU A 144 -5.87 4.10 13.60
N VAL A 145 -5.44 5.16 14.27
CA VAL A 145 -4.21 5.25 15.06
C VAL A 145 -4.45 6.14 16.29
N PRO A 146 -3.58 6.09 17.32
CA PRO A 146 -3.70 7.00 18.45
C PRO A 146 -3.80 8.47 18.00
N PRO A 147 -4.60 9.33 18.66
CA PRO A 147 -4.84 10.70 18.22
C PRO A 147 -3.58 11.55 18.01
N HIS A 148 -2.51 11.27 18.77
CA HIS A 148 -1.24 11.99 18.66
C HIS A 148 -0.37 11.55 17.46
N LEU A 149 -0.72 10.44 16.80
CA LEU A 149 -0.08 9.93 15.58
C LEU A 149 -0.95 10.17 14.34
N ALA A 150 -2.18 10.64 14.50
CA ALA A 150 -3.05 11.04 13.40
C ALA A 150 -2.49 12.28 12.69
N GLY A 151 -2.81 12.43 11.40
CA GLY A 151 -2.39 13.60 10.64
C GLY A 151 -0.95 13.57 10.12
N ASN A 152 -0.23 12.45 10.29
CA ASN A 152 1.16 12.28 9.88
C ASN A 152 1.26 11.56 8.52
N PRO A 153 1.83 12.19 7.47
CA PRO A 153 2.00 11.54 6.17
C PRO A 153 3.10 10.47 6.15
N ARG A 154 3.99 10.42 7.17
CA ARG A 154 5.15 9.53 7.26
C ARG A 154 5.04 8.54 8.43
N LEU A 155 3.82 8.18 8.85
CA LEU A 155 3.69 7.30 10.02
C LEU A 155 4.25 5.90 9.69
N VAL A 156 5.08 5.37 10.58
CA VAL A 156 5.62 4.00 10.48
C VAL A 156 5.14 3.21 11.68
N LEU A 157 4.49 2.08 11.42
CA LEU A 157 4.02 1.15 12.45
C LEU A 157 4.65 -0.22 12.24
N ARG A 158 5.02 -0.86 13.35
CA ARG A 158 5.72 -2.13 13.35
C ARG A 158 4.74 -3.27 13.62
N PHE A 159 4.69 -4.24 12.72
CA PHE A 159 3.86 -5.46 12.83
C PHE A 159 4.74 -6.71 12.76
N GLY A 160 4.29 -7.81 13.35
CA GLY A 160 5.02 -9.07 13.30
C GLY A 160 4.43 -10.14 14.20
N TYR A 161 4.51 -11.41 13.76
CA TYR A 161 3.99 -12.56 14.51
C TYR A 161 4.78 -12.87 15.79
N ARG A 162 6.04 -12.40 15.89
CA ARG A 162 6.97 -12.74 16.98
C ARG A 162 7.47 -11.52 17.75
N LEU A 163 6.68 -10.45 17.79
CA LEU A 163 7.03 -9.26 18.56
C LEU A 163 6.96 -9.49 20.06
N SER A 164 7.66 -8.65 20.82
CA SER A 164 7.56 -8.54 22.27
C SER A 164 7.32 -7.08 22.64
N PRO A 165 6.12 -6.72 23.14
CA PRO A 165 4.95 -7.56 23.34
C PRO A 165 4.34 -8.10 22.03
N ALA A 166 3.72 -9.27 22.08
CA ALA A 166 3.07 -9.89 20.93
C ALA A 166 1.76 -9.17 20.57
N ILE A 167 1.47 -9.06 19.27
CA ILE A 167 0.19 -8.58 18.75
C ILE A 167 -0.72 -9.79 18.59
N VAL A 168 -1.52 -10.09 19.62
CA VAL A 168 -2.35 -11.32 19.68
C VAL A 168 -3.47 -11.31 18.63
N ASP A 169 -3.92 -10.12 18.26
CA ASP A 169 -5.02 -9.83 17.34
C ASP A 169 -4.52 -9.31 15.98
N LEU A 170 -3.29 -9.65 15.59
CA LEU A 170 -2.76 -9.29 14.28
C LEU A 170 -3.61 -9.96 13.18
N ALA A 171 -4.22 -9.13 12.34
CA ALA A 171 -4.99 -9.56 11.18
C ALA A 171 -4.51 -8.85 9.93
N VAL A 172 -4.41 -9.61 8.84
CA VAL A 172 -4.06 -9.15 7.50
C VAL A 172 -5.16 -9.66 6.58
N ASP A 173 -6.13 -8.80 6.27
CA ASP A 173 -7.34 -9.16 5.52
C ASP A 173 -7.42 -8.43 4.17
N GLU A 174 -8.52 -8.62 3.43
CA GLU A 174 -8.73 -7.98 2.12
C GLU A 174 -8.78 -6.45 2.18
N HIS A 175 -8.99 -5.85 3.36
CA HIS A 175 -9.26 -4.43 3.52
C HIS A 175 -8.14 -3.68 4.26
N ALA A 176 -7.46 -4.31 5.21
CA ALA A 176 -6.47 -3.68 6.07
C ALA A 176 -5.45 -4.67 6.66
N ILE A 177 -4.36 -4.10 7.18
CA ILE A 177 -3.61 -4.71 8.29
C ILE A 177 -4.05 -4.05 9.60
N SER A 178 -4.31 -4.86 10.63
CA SER A 178 -4.77 -4.37 11.93
C SER A 178 -4.22 -5.17 13.09
N GLY A 179 -4.20 -4.55 14.27
CA GLY A 179 -3.85 -5.20 15.53
C GLY A 179 -3.60 -4.21 16.65
N THR A 180 -3.56 -4.71 17.88
CA THR A 180 -3.31 -3.93 19.09
C THR A 180 -1.81 -3.68 19.27
N LEU A 181 -1.38 -2.43 19.05
CA LEU A 181 -0.01 -1.98 19.23
C LEU A 181 0.16 -1.26 20.57
N THR A 182 1.39 -1.22 21.09
CA THR A 182 1.71 -0.56 22.37
C THR A 182 2.52 0.71 22.14
N PHE A 183 2.00 1.84 22.62
CA PHE A 183 2.61 3.17 22.50
C PHE A 183 2.91 3.72 23.89
N GLY A 184 4.19 3.80 24.28
CA GLY A 184 4.58 4.27 25.60
C GLY A 184 3.93 3.47 26.75
N GLY A 185 3.76 2.16 26.57
CA GLY A 185 3.10 1.27 27.52
C GLY A 185 1.57 1.25 27.45
N ARG A 186 0.93 2.03 26.56
CA ARG A 186 -0.53 2.03 26.36
C ARG A 186 -0.90 1.29 25.09
N ALA A 187 -1.75 0.28 25.21
CA ALA A 187 -2.31 -0.45 24.08
C ALA A 187 -3.32 0.41 23.30
N PHE A 188 -3.30 0.31 21.98
CA PHE A 188 -4.28 0.92 21.08
C PHE A 188 -4.47 0.02 19.85
N PHE A 189 -5.72 -0.26 19.49
CA PHE A 189 -6.05 -1.01 18.29
C PHE A 189 -5.83 -0.15 17.05
N CYS A 190 -4.89 -0.55 16.19
CA CYS A 190 -4.62 0.16 14.95
C CYS A 190 -5.26 -0.59 13.78
N ARG A 191 -5.85 0.16 12.84
CA ARG A 191 -6.37 -0.37 11.58
C ARG A 191 -5.85 0.47 10.44
N LEU A 192 -5.08 -0.15 9.54
CA LEU A 192 -4.46 0.52 8.40
C LEU A 192 -5.04 -0.04 7.10
N PRO A 193 -6.06 0.62 6.52
CA PRO A 193 -6.56 0.25 5.21
C PRO A 193 -5.45 0.24 4.17
N TRP A 194 -5.49 -0.70 3.23
CA TRP A 194 -4.46 -0.84 2.19
C TRP A 194 -4.25 0.43 1.38
N ALA A 195 -5.30 1.22 1.19
CA ALA A 195 -5.21 2.53 0.55
C ALA A 195 -4.26 3.48 1.32
N GLY A 196 -4.22 3.44 2.65
CA GLY A 196 -3.32 4.28 3.45
C GLY A 196 -1.86 3.81 3.44
N VAL A 197 -1.60 2.53 3.14
CA VAL A 197 -0.27 1.92 3.18
C VAL A 197 0.47 2.18 1.87
N TYR A 198 1.67 2.75 1.94
CA TYR A 198 2.47 3.11 0.75
C TYR A 198 3.84 2.45 0.69
N ALA A 199 4.34 1.86 1.79
CA ALA A 199 5.52 1.01 1.77
C ALA A 199 5.51 -0.01 2.92
N ALA A 200 6.20 -1.12 2.74
CA ALA A 200 6.42 -2.14 3.76
C ALA A 200 7.83 -2.72 3.62
N VAL A 201 8.57 -2.78 4.71
CA VAL A 201 9.97 -3.27 4.72
C VAL A 201 10.19 -4.19 5.91
N VAL A 202 10.92 -5.29 5.70
CA VAL A 202 11.35 -6.14 6.83
C VAL A 202 12.36 -5.34 7.66
N GLU A 203 12.15 -5.31 8.97
CA GLU A 203 13.03 -4.62 9.90
C GLU A 203 14.46 -5.15 9.79
N GLY A 204 15.41 -4.26 9.47
CA GLY A 204 16.81 -4.60 9.25
C GLY A 204 17.19 -4.84 7.77
N GLU A 205 16.22 -4.87 6.85
CA GLU A 205 16.48 -4.88 5.41
C GLU A 205 16.49 -3.44 4.84
N GLU A 206 17.37 -3.19 3.88
CA GLU A 206 17.45 -1.89 3.18
C GLU A 206 16.40 -1.75 2.07
N ARG A 207 15.81 -2.86 1.62
CA ARG A 207 14.83 -2.89 0.53
C ARG A 207 13.51 -3.47 1.03
N GLY A 208 12.44 -2.80 0.65
CA GLY A 208 11.06 -3.25 0.91
C GLY A 208 10.21 -3.14 -0.34
N MET A 209 8.91 -3.37 -0.17
CA MET A 209 7.90 -3.11 -1.19
C MET A 209 7.41 -1.67 -1.06
N VAL A 210 7.30 -0.96 -2.18
CA VAL A 210 6.78 0.41 -2.25
C VAL A 210 5.65 0.44 -3.27
N TRP A 211 4.56 1.13 -2.94
CA TRP A 211 3.39 1.34 -3.80
C TRP A 211 3.29 2.82 -4.17
N PRO A 212 3.88 3.23 -5.31
CA PRO A 212 4.04 4.64 -5.67
C PRO A 212 2.73 5.42 -5.76
N GLU A 213 1.62 4.75 -6.07
CA GLU A 213 0.28 5.33 -6.12
C GLU A 213 -0.17 5.94 -4.78
N ASP A 214 0.20 5.33 -3.66
CA ASP A 214 -0.29 5.71 -2.32
C ASP A 214 0.67 6.55 -1.51
N ILE A 215 1.88 6.79 -2.03
CA ILE A 215 2.82 7.75 -1.44
C ILE A 215 2.12 9.11 -1.30
N PRO A 216 2.16 9.78 -0.15
CA PRO A 216 1.58 11.12 -0.03
C PRO A 216 2.32 12.14 -0.90
N ALA A 217 1.61 13.09 -1.52
CA ALA A 217 2.21 14.09 -2.40
C ALA A 217 3.41 14.82 -1.77
N VAL A 218 3.26 15.22 -0.49
CA VAL A 218 4.30 15.90 0.30
C VAL A 218 5.61 15.11 0.43
N LEU A 219 5.59 13.78 0.27
CA LEU A 219 6.82 12.97 0.34
C LEU A 219 7.51 12.85 -1.01
N ARG A 220 6.77 12.99 -2.10
CA ARG A 220 7.27 12.75 -3.46
C ARG A 220 8.26 13.81 -3.92
N ASP A 221 8.17 15.02 -3.37
CA ASP A 221 9.00 16.16 -3.76
C ASP A 221 10.38 16.17 -3.06
N GLU A 222 10.57 15.32 -2.05
CA GLU A 222 11.81 15.25 -1.26
C GLU A 222 12.74 14.09 -1.68
N ASP A 223 12.25 13.14 -2.50
CA ASP A 223 13.01 11.99 -3.00
C ASP A 223 13.75 12.29 -4.33
N GLY A 224 14.75 13.19 -4.27
CA GLY A 224 15.96 13.04 -5.09
C GLY A 224 16.81 11.87 -4.55
N PRO A 225 17.79 11.30 -5.27
CA PRO A 225 18.45 10.08 -4.82
C PRO A 225 19.36 10.34 -3.60
N ALA A 226 18.85 10.10 -2.40
CA ALA A 226 19.59 9.79 -1.17
C ALA A 226 18.57 9.28 -0.13
N ALA A 227 18.56 8.00 0.20
CA ALA A 227 19.44 7.45 1.24
C ALA A 227 19.27 8.17 2.59
N ALA A 228 18.54 7.50 3.48
CA ALA A 228 18.79 7.42 4.92
C ALA A 228 19.21 8.72 5.64
N GLU A 229 18.21 9.47 6.09
CA GLU A 229 18.31 10.18 7.37
C GLU A 229 17.18 9.70 8.27
N ALA A 230 17.37 8.50 8.84
CA ALA A 230 16.72 8.12 10.08
C ALA A 230 17.45 8.85 11.21
N ASP A 231 17.11 10.12 11.41
CA ASP A 231 17.48 10.81 12.63
C ASP A 231 16.78 10.12 13.80
N ALA A 232 17.60 9.72 14.76
CA ALA A 232 17.23 8.94 15.91
C ALA A 232 16.22 9.73 16.76
N ALA A 233 15.07 9.14 17.06
CA ALA A 233 14.24 9.64 18.14
C ALA A 233 15.05 9.63 19.45
N PRO A 234 15.25 10.77 20.12
CA PRO A 234 15.93 10.81 21.40
C PRO A 234 14.99 10.36 22.52
N GLY A 235 15.48 9.42 23.31
CA GLY A 235 15.28 9.31 24.76
C GLY A 235 13.85 9.45 25.29
N ALA A 236 13.28 8.32 25.72
CA ALA A 236 12.34 8.33 26.83
C ALA A 236 12.96 9.09 28.03
N PRO A 237 12.22 9.98 28.72
CA PRO A 237 12.76 10.71 29.86
C PRO A 237 13.06 9.75 31.01
N GLU A 238 14.34 9.66 31.38
CA GLU A 238 14.76 9.05 32.63
C GLU A 238 14.16 9.79 33.83
N PRO A 239 13.71 9.08 34.88
CA PRO A 239 13.18 9.69 36.09
C PRO A 239 14.28 10.49 36.82
N THR A 240 13.94 11.72 37.17
CA THR A 240 14.85 12.70 37.78
C THR A 240 15.45 12.23 39.11
N ALA A 241 16.72 12.61 39.31
CA ALA A 241 17.59 12.32 40.45
C ALA A 241 17.19 13.00 41.78
N ALA A 242 15.95 12.79 42.26
CA ALA A 242 15.51 13.22 43.58
C ALA A 242 15.42 12.07 44.62
N ASP A 243 15.61 10.79 44.25
CA ASP A 243 15.29 9.67 45.14
C ASP A 243 16.38 8.59 45.33
N ARG A 244 17.66 8.92 45.11
CA ARG A 244 18.77 8.00 45.46
C ARG A 244 19.91 8.64 46.26
N ALA A 245 19.59 9.63 47.08
CA ALA A 245 20.47 10.06 48.16
C ALA A 245 20.31 9.16 49.40
N ARG A 246 20.73 7.88 49.33
CA ARG A 246 21.14 7.08 50.50
C ARG A 246 22.32 6.18 50.11
N ARG A 247 23.50 6.62 50.57
CA ARG A 247 24.89 6.08 50.60
C ARG A 247 25.04 4.57 50.90
N PRO A 248 26.26 3.97 50.90
CA PRO A 248 27.60 4.51 50.54
C PRO A 248 28.48 3.65 49.60
N SER A 249 29.55 4.32 49.17
CA SER A 249 30.77 3.94 48.43
C SER A 249 31.60 2.78 48.99
N GLU A 250 32.15 1.95 48.10
CA GLU A 250 33.42 1.22 48.27
C GLU A 250 34.16 1.06 46.92
N ALA A 251 35.47 0.86 46.99
CA ALA A 251 36.48 1.40 46.08
C ALA A 251 37.08 0.41 45.04
N ASP A 252 37.86 1.03 44.14
CA ASP A 252 39.12 0.56 43.51
C ASP A 252 39.13 -0.21 42.17
N GLY A 253 40.06 0.19 41.28
CA GLY A 253 40.70 -0.72 40.30
C GLY A 253 40.79 -0.38 38.79
N LYS A 254 41.75 0.49 38.39
CA LYS A 254 42.69 0.44 37.20
C LYS A 254 42.26 0.04 35.74
N LYS A 255 42.59 0.97 34.80
CA LYS A 255 43.28 0.93 33.44
C LYS A 255 43.15 -0.35 32.53
N ALA A 256 43.09 -0.36 31.18
CA ALA A 256 43.62 0.47 30.08
C ALA A 256 42.94 0.14 28.69
N ARG A 257 43.17 0.98 27.64
CA ARG A 257 42.81 0.85 26.19
C ARG A 257 43.89 0.04 25.39
N PRO A 258 43.88 -0.20 24.02
CA PRO A 258 43.11 0.43 22.90
C PRO A 258 42.77 -0.38 21.60
N SER A 259 42.11 0.31 20.64
CA SER A 259 42.13 0.19 19.13
C SER A 259 41.45 -1.05 18.49
N HIS A 260 40.83 -1.04 17.29
CA HIS A 260 41.09 -0.36 16.01
C HIS A 260 39.91 -0.63 15.04
N LEU A 261 39.47 0.30 14.18
CA LEU A 261 38.73 -0.04 12.95
C LEU A 261 39.07 0.97 11.84
N LYS A 262 39.37 0.46 10.64
CA LYS A 262 39.86 1.20 9.47
C LYS A 262 38.75 1.46 8.46
N LEU A 263 38.82 2.63 7.82
CA LEU A 263 38.10 3.03 6.61
C LEU A 263 38.82 2.43 5.38
N VAL A 264 38.07 2.07 4.34
CA VAL A 264 38.61 1.73 3.00
C VAL A 264 37.86 2.59 1.98
N ASP A 265 38.64 3.25 1.11
CA ASP A 265 38.21 4.03 -0.07
C ASP A 265 37.43 3.20 -1.10
#